data_AF-A0A962F318-F1
#
_entry.id   AF-A0A962F318-F1
#
_cell.length_a   1.000
_cell.length_b   1.000
_cell.length_c   1.000
_cell.angle_alpha   90.00
_cell.angle_beta   90.00
_cell.angle_gamma   90.00
#
_symmetry.space_group_name_H-M   'P 1'
#
loop_
_entity.id
_entity.type
_entity.pdbx_description
1 polymer ?
#
loop_
_entity_poly.entity_id
_entity_poly.type
_entity_poly.pdbx_seq_one_letter_code
_entity_poly.pdbx_strand_id
1 'polypeptide(L)'
;MLSTPDTQKLAKLLGMLGSTHDGEALSAARKAHQLVSRNGATWSDVIAAPGPERDTAPIIEHHVIVLDLLKHVEQLTEFERRFLRGTLAFQKLTDKQAVTLETIKAKIAAFEEGS
;
A
#
# COMPACT_ATOMS: atom_id res chain seq x y z
N MET A 1 16.41 -4.54 13.60
CA MET A 1 16.51 -4.90 12.17
C MET A 1 17.80 -5.67 11.95
N LEU A 2 17.75 -6.78 11.19
CA LEU A 2 18.96 -7.52 10.82
C LEU A 2 19.85 -6.67 9.91
N SER A 3 21.16 -6.70 10.16
CA SER A 3 22.12 -6.07 9.26
C SER A 3 22.21 -6.83 7.94
N THR A 4 22.54 -6.14 6.84
CA THR A 4 22.77 -6.72 5.51
C THR A 4 23.62 -8.01 5.50
N PRO A 5 24.79 -8.07 6.18
CA PRO A 5 25.59 -9.31 6.22
C PRO A 5 24.88 -10.46 6.95
N ASP A 6 24.05 -10.17 7.94
CA ASP A 6 23.30 -11.20 8.67
C ASP A 6 22.08 -11.67 7.88
N THR A 7 21.46 -10.79 7.09
CA THR A 7 20.42 -11.17 6.11
C THR A 7 20.97 -12.12 5.04
N GLN A 8 22.19 -11.89 4.54
CA GLN A 8 22.84 -12.81 3.59
C GLN A 8 23.15 -14.18 4.21
N LYS A 9 23.64 -14.21 5.45
CA LYS A 9 23.86 -15.46 6.20
C LYS A 9 22.54 -16.20 6.43
N LEU A 10 21.47 -15.46 6.77
CA LEU A 10 20.15 -16.02 6.98
C LEU A 10 19.61 -16.66 5.69
N ALA A 11 19.74 -15.98 4.55
CA ALA A 11 19.34 -16.52 3.25
C ALA A 11 20.08 -17.83 2.92
N LYS A 12 21.39 -17.91 3.20
CA LYS A 12 22.16 -19.14 3.01
C LYS A 12 21.66 -20.29 3.90
N LEU A 13 21.34 -20.02 5.17
CA LEU A 13 20.80 -21.03 6.09
C LEU A 13 19.41 -21.50 5.65
N LEU A 14 18.55 -20.59 5.19
CA LEU A 14 17.21 -20.94 4.71
C LEU A 14 17.26 -21.76 3.42
N GLY A 15 18.25 -21.53 2.54
CA GLY A 15 18.48 -22.35 1.35
C GLY A 15 18.83 -23.82 1.66
N MET A 16 19.38 -24.10 2.83
CA MET A 16 19.74 -25.47 3.26
C MET A 16 18.53 -26.26 3.81
N LEU A 17 17.36 -25.63 3.98
CA LEU A 17 16.14 -26.31 4.43
C LEU A 17 15.61 -27.32 3.40
N GLY A 18 15.99 -27.17 2.13
CA GLY A 18 15.66 -28.12 1.07
C GLY A 18 16.64 -29.29 0.93
N SER A 19 17.59 -29.46 1.86
CA SER A 19 18.53 -30.60 1.82
C SER A 19 17.78 -31.92 1.92
N THR A 20 18.25 -32.94 1.19
CA THR A 20 17.76 -34.32 1.26
C THR A 20 18.15 -35.05 2.56
N HIS A 21 18.98 -34.41 3.39
CA HIS A 21 19.39 -34.90 4.69
C HIS A 21 18.66 -34.13 5.80
N ASP A 22 17.69 -34.77 6.45
CA ASP A 22 16.86 -34.15 7.50
C ASP A 22 17.68 -33.51 8.63
N GLY A 23 18.82 -34.12 8.99
CA GLY A 23 19.71 -33.60 10.03
C GLY A 23 20.37 -32.27 9.64
N GLU A 24 20.66 -32.08 8.36
CA GLU A 24 21.23 -30.84 7.83
C GLU A 24 20.16 -29.75 7.76
N ALA A 25 18.97 -30.08 7.26
CA ALA A 25 17.83 -29.16 7.22
C ALA A 25 17.45 -28.67 8.63
N LEU A 26 17.37 -29.58 9.61
CA LEU A 26 17.07 -29.25 11.00
C LEU A 26 18.17 -28.39 11.65
N SER A 27 19.44 -28.69 11.36
CA SER A 27 20.59 -27.90 11.83
C SER A 27 20.55 -26.49 11.27
N ALA A 28 20.23 -26.34 9.98
CA ALA A 28 20.09 -25.06 9.32
C ALA A 28 18.91 -24.24 9.90
N ALA A 29 17.76 -24.88 10.14
CA ALA A 29 16.60 -24.24 10.76
C ALA A 29 16.93 -23.68 12.15
N ARG A 30 17.61 -24.49 12.99
CA ARG A 30 18.05 -24.08 14.33
C ARG A 30 19.03 -22.91 14.28
N LYS A 31 19.99 -22.94 13.36
CA LYS A 31 20.96 -21.84 13.17
C LYS A 31 20.28 -20.56 12.68
N ALA A 32 19.31 -20.67 11.78
CA ALA A 32 18.53 -19.54 11.29
C ALA A 32 17.74 -18.87 12.43
N HIS A 33 17.02 -19.66 13.23
CA HIS A 33 16.30 -19.14 14.39
C HIS A 33 17.24 -18.53 15.44
N GLN A 34 18.39 -19.16 15.67
CA GLN A 34 19.38 -18.59 16.56
C GLN A 34 19.86 -17.24 16.04
N LEU A 35 20.23 -17.10 14.77
CA LEU A 35 20.71 -15.85 14.17
C LEU A 35 19.70 -14.70 14.33
N VAL A 36 18.41 -14.97 14.13
CA VAL A 36 17.31 -14.01 14.31
C VAL A 36 17.23 -13.56 15.77
N SER A 37 17.22 -14.50 16.72
CA SER A 37 17.13 -14.19 18.14
C SER A 37 18.37 -13.48 18.71
N ARG A 38 19.60 -13.80 18.26
CA ARG A 38 20.81 -13.08 18.74
C ARG A 38 20.83 -11.62 18.31
N ASN A 39 20.13 -11.29 17.22
CA ASN A 39 19.99 -9.94 16.71
C ASN A 39 18.82 -9.18 17.37
N GLY A 40 18.17 -9.75 18.39
CA GLY A 40 17.01 -9.13 19.06
C GLY A 40 15.81 -8.95 18.13
N ALA A 41 15.78 -9.65 16.99
CA ALA A 41 14.70 -9.60 16.02
C ALA A 41 13.75 -10.78 16.23
N THR A 42 12.50 -10.61 15.84
CA THR A 42 11.52 -11.68 15.71
C THR A 42 11.40 -12.11 14.25
N TRP A 43 10.86 -13.31 13.99
CA TRP A 43 10.55 -13.71 12.62
C TRP A 43 9.55 -12.77 11.93
N SER A 44 8.66 -12.12 12.69
CA SER A 44 7.80 -11.07 12.16
C SER A 44 8.61 -9.89 11.65
N ASP A 45 9.67 -9.46 12.34
CA ASP A 45 10.57 -8.38 11.88
C ASP A 45 11.42 -8.77 10.66
N VAL A 46 11.64 -10.08 10.45
CA VAL A 46 12.39 -10.60 9.30
C VAL A 46 11.51 -10.73 8.06
N ILE A 47 10.29 -11.24 8.25
CA ILE A 47 9.33 -11.53 7.17
C ILE A 47 8.57 -10.26 6.78
N ALA A 48 8.29 -9.39 7.75
CA ALA A 48 7.92 -8.02 7.47
C ALA A 48 9.17 -7.30 6.96
N ALA A 49 9.52 -7.56 5.70
CA ALA A 49 10.20 -6.55 4.93
C ALA A 49 9.43 -5.25 5.17
N PRO A 50 10.08 -4.10 5.44
CA PRO A 50 9.44 -2.86 5.06
C PRO A 50 9.08 -3.08 3.60
N GLY A 51 7.78 -3.24 3.31
CA GLY A 51 7.30 -3.28 1.94
C GLY A 51 7.97 -2.09 1.25
N PRO A 52 8.38 -2.22 -0.03
CA PRO A 52 9.07 -1.15 -0.73
C PRO A 52 8.38 0.13 -0.33
N GLU A 53 9.13 1.03 0.34
CA GLU A 53 8.60 2.27 0.89
C GLU A 53 7.61 2.74 -0.14
N ARG A 54 6.29 2.66 0.17
CA ARG A 54 5.28 2.92 -0.85
C ARG A 54 5.67 4.29 -1.33
N ASP A 55 6.23 4.35 -2.54
CA ASP A 55 6.66 5.56 -3.19
C ASP A 55 5.48 6.48 -2.96
N THR A 56 5.64 7.46 -2.06
CA THR A 56 4.49 8.18 -1.51
C THR A 56 3.97 8.96 -2.69
N ALA A 57 3.09 8.33 -3.46
CA ALA A 57 2.57 8.87 -4.69
C ALA A 57 2.10 10.26 -4.30
N PRO A 58 2.54 11.30 -5.02
CA PRO A 58 2.33 12.67 -4.60
C PRO A 58 0.85 12.81 -4.25
N ILE A 59 0.55 13.38 -3.07
CA ILE A 59 -0.85 13.61 -2.68
C ILE A 59 -1.42 14.57 -3.72
N ILE A 60 -2.28 14.05 -4.58
CA ILE A 60 -2.90 14.82 -5.63
C ILE A 60 -4.19 15.40 -5.05
N GLU A 61 -4.25 16.72 -4.91
CA GLU A 61 -5.35 17.42 -4.20
C GLU A 61 -6.73 17.01 -4.72
N HIS A 62 -6.90 16.93 -6.05
CA HIS A 62 -8.17 16.52 -6.62
C HIS A 62 -8.52 15.05 -6.35
N HIS A 63 -7.55 14.17 -6.08
CA HIS A 63 -7.86 12.79 -5.69
C HIS A 63 -8.55 12.74 -4.33
N VAL A 64 -8.08 13.56 -3.38
CA VAL A 64 -8.70 13.65 -2.05
C VAL A 64 -10.14 14.11 -2.18
N ILE A 65 -10.38 15.18 -2.95
CA ILE A 65 -11.73 15.72 -3.20
C ILE A 65 -12.61 14.68 -3.90
N VAL A 66 -12.10 14.03 -4.94
CA VAL A 66 -12.85 13.02 -5.71
C VAL A 66 -13.24 11.82 -4.83
N LEU A 67 -12.33 11.33 -3.99
CA LEU A 67 -12.61 10.24 -3.07
C LEU A 67 -13.66 10.61 -2.02
N ASP A 68 -13.68 11.87 -1.60
CA ASP A 68 -14.69 12.38 -0.67
C ASP A 68 -16.06 12.47 -1.34
N LEU A 69 -16.15 13.08 -2.53
CA LEU A 69 -17.39 13.14 -3.31
C LEU A 69 -17.96 11.75 -3.63
N LEU A 70 -17.09 10.77 -3.91
CA LEU A 70 -17.50 9.38 -4.16
C LEU A 70 -18.16 8.68 -2.96
N LYS A 71 -18.14 9.25 -1.76
CA LYS A 71 -18.91 8.74 -0.61
C LYS A 71 -20.40 9.04 -0.75
N HIS A 72 -20.77 10.09 -1.49
CA HIS A 72 -22.15 10.55 -1.72
C HIS A 72 -22.76 9.84 -2.94
N VAL A 73 -22.61 8.52 -3.04
CA VAL A 73 -22.98 7.74 -4.24
C VAL A 73 -24.45 7.86 -4.62
N GLU A 74 -25.32 8.15 -3.66
CA GLU A 74 -26.77 8.25 -3.84
C GLU A 74 -27.20 9.58 -4.49
N GLN A 75 -26.40 10.64 -4.30
CA GLN A 75 -26.65 11.97 -4.85
C GLN A 75 -25.95 12.19 -6.21
N LEU A 76 -25.09 11.24 -6.60
CA LEU A 76 -24.35 11.26 -7.86
C LEU A 76 -25.07 10.47 -8.96
N THR A 77 -25.15 11.06 -10.14
CA THR A 77 -25.56 10.39 -11.38
C THR A 77 -24.54 9.33 -11.81
N GLU A 78 -24.93 8.43 -12.70
CA GLU A 78 -23.99 7.47 -13.31
C GLU A 78 -22.82 8.16 -14.02
N PHE A 79 -23.11 9.25 -14.75
CA PHE A 79 -22.10 10.06 -15.41
C PHE A 79 -21.10 10.63 -14.41
N GLU A 80 -21.55 11.27 -13.33
CA GLU A 80 -20.67 11.88 -12.33
C GLU A 80 -19.80 10.83 -11.63
N ARG A 81 -20.36 9.66 -11.29
CA ARG A 81 -19.59 8.54 -10.71
C ARG A 81 -18.50 8.05 -11.66
N ARG A 82 -18.83 7.88 -12.94
CA ARG A 82 -17.85 7.44 -13.96
C ARG A 82 -16.79 8.51 -14.19
N PHE A 83 -17.18 9.78 -14.23
CA PHE A 83 -16.29 10.92 -14.37
C PHE A 83 -15.29 10.98 -13.21
N LEU A 84 -15.77 10.94 -11.96
CA LEU A 84 -14.94 10.95 -10.74
C LEU A 84 -13.97 9.76 -10.69
N ARG A 85 -14.42 8.55 -11.01
CA ARG A 85 -13.51 7.39 -11.09
C ARG A 85 -12.45 7.56 -12.18
N GLY A 86 -12.82 8.18 -13.30
CA GLY A 86 -11.90 8.47 -14.40
C GLY A 86 -10.83 9.51 -14.03
N THR A 87 -11.17 10.52 -13.24
CA THR A 87 -10.21 11.57 -12.85
C THR A 87 -9.11 11.09 -11.90
N LEU A 88 -9.34 10.00 -11.15
CA LEU A 88 -8.33 9.34 -10.32
C LEU A 88 -7.16 8.77 -11.13
N ALA A 89 -7.36 8.47 -12.42
CA ALA A 89 -6.29 7.98 -13.29
C ALA A 89 -5.30 9.08 -13.71
N PHE A 90 -5.63 10.36 -13.51
CA PHE A 90 -4.83 11.50 -13.96
C PHE A 90 -4.21 12.26 -12.80
N GLN A 91 -2.96 12.71 -12.99
CA GLN A 91 -2.26 13.55 -12.01
C GLN A 91 -2.64 15.03 -12.08
N LYS A 92 -3.17 15.49 -13.22
CA LYS A 92 -3.64 16.87 -13.42
C LYS A 92 -4.99 16.84 -14.13
N LEU A 93 -5.86 17.77 -13.74
CA LEU A 93 -7.12 18.01 -14.43
C LEU A 93 -6.92 19.02 -15.55
N THR A 94 -7.62 18.82 -16.66
CA THR A 94 -7.84 19.88 -17.66
C THR A 94 -8.81 20.93 -17.11
N ASP A 95 -8.80 22.14 -17.67
CA ASP A 95 -9.73 23.22 -17.25
C ASP A 95 -11.19 22.78 -17.28
N LYS A 96 -11.58 22.02 -18.32
CA LYS A 96 -12.93 21.46 -18.45
C LYS A 96 -13.26 20.45 -17.34
N GLN A 97 -12.29 19.62 -16.95
CA GLN A 97 -12.47 18.65 -15.87
C GLN A 97 -12.54 19.35 -14.50
N ALA A 98 -11.75 20.41 -14.27
CA ALA A 98 -11.81 21.20 -13.05
C ALA A 98 -13.17 21.89 -12.89
N VAL A 99 -13.69 22.52 -13.95
CA VAL A 99 -15.04 23.12 -13.95
C VAL A 99 -16.13 22.07 -13.66
N THR A 100 -16.01 20.89 -14.27
CA THR A 100 -16.95 19.78 -14.02
C THR A 100 -16.89 19.31 -12.56
N LEU A 101 -15.69 19.17 -11.99
CA LEU A 101 -15.50 18.78 -10.60
C LEU A 101 -16.12 19.78 -9.63
N GLU A 102 -15.89 21.08 -9.84
CA GLU A 102 -16.48 22.14 -9.01
C GLU A 102 -18.01 22.17 -9.09
N THR A 103 -18.57 21.86 -10.26
CA THR A 103 -20.04 21.74 -10.43
C THR A 103 -20.61 20.59 -9.60
N ILE A 104 -19.95 19.44 -9.59
CA ILE A 104 -20.34 18.26 -8.79
C ILE A 104 -20.21 18.60 -7.29
N LYS A 105 -19.10 19.25 -6.91
CA LYS A 105 -18.85 19.66 -5.52
C LYS A 105 -19.93 20.61 -5.01
N ALA A 106 -20.28 21.65 -5.78
CA ALA A 106 -21.34 22.59 -5.41
C ALA A 106 -22.70 21.91 -5.28
N LYS A 107 -23.00 20.94 -6.15
CA LYS A 107 -24.22 20.14 -6.07
C LYS A 107 -24.28 19.33 -4.76
N ILE A 108 -23.21 18.60 -4.41
CA ILE A 108 -23.18 17.81 -3.17
C ILE A 108 -23.28 18.70 -1.93
N ALA A 109 -22.56 19.82 -1.88
CA ALA A 109 -22.65 20.77 -0.77
C ALA A 109 -24.09 21.28 -0.57
N ALA A 110 -24.80 21.62 -1.66
CA ALA A 110 -26.20 22.03 -1.59
C ALA A 110 -27.16 20.93 -1.08
N PHE A 111 -26.83 19.65 -1.30
CA PHE A 111 -27.59 18.54 -0.71
C PHE A 111 -27.30 18.38 0.79
N GLU A 112 -26.07 18.61 1.24
CA GLU A 112 -25.69 18.53 2.65
C GLU A 112 -26.26 19.68 3.48
N GLU A 113 -26.34 20.89 2.93
CA GLU A 113 -26.95 22.05 3.62
C GLU A 113 -28.48 21.96 3.72
N GLY A 114 -29.11 21.10 2.92
CA GLY A 114 -30.56 20.95 2.84
C GLY A 114 -31.15 19.70 3.53
N SER A 115 -30.32 18.84 4.15
CA SER A 115 -30.73 17.63 4.90
C SER A 115 -30.76 17.83 6.41
#